data_AF-A0A532ARH5-F1
#
_entry.id   AF-A0A532ARH5-F1
#
_cell.length_a   1.000
_cell.length_b   1.000
_cell.length_c   1.000
_cell.angle_alpha   90.00
_cell.angle_beta   90.00
_cell.angle_gamma   90.00
#
_symmetry.space_group_name_H-M   'P 1'
#
loop_
_entity.id
_entity.type
_entity.pdbx_description
1 polymer ?
#
loop_
_entity_poly.entity_id
_entity_poly.type
_entity_poly.pdbx_seq_one_letter_code
_entity_poly.pdbx_strand_id
1 'polypeptide(L)'
;MTIALLGTGLLGRAIAERLQSVGHSITAYNRTTSKARPLQACGITVVTRPEQAISKADSVILMLADMAAIRAVLLTPASLATLRGKTVIQMGTIAQEESLILQAEIEQVGGSYCEAPVLGSLTEAKAGTLFVMVGGTEDQFAQWLPLFRALSREPRLVGPVGKAAAMKLALNQLIAAEISAFALSLGLVQRAGIP
;
A
#
# COMPACT_ATOMS: atom_id res chain seq x y z
N MET A 1 10.85 -11.93 -6.27
CA MET A 1 9.47 -12.35 -5.91
C MET A 1 8.51 -11.90 -7.00
N THR A 2 7.42 -12.62 -7.18
CA THR A 2 6.31 -12.24 -8.08
C THR A 2 5.23 -11.54 -7.27
N ILE A 3 4.84 -10.33 -7.67
CA ILE A 3 3.95 -9.48 -6.88
C ILE A 3 2.78 -9.01 -7.76
N ALA A 4 1.56 -9.23 -7.28
CA ALA A 4 0.37 -8.59 -7.81
C ALA A 4 0.22 -7.21 -7.17
N LEU A 5 0.15 -6.15 -7.97
CA LEU A 5 -0.09 -4.79 -7.46
C LEU A 5 -1.48 -4.32 -7.89
N LEU A 6 -2.38 -4.19 -6.93
CA LEU A 6 -3.76 -3.78 -7.15
C LEU A 6 -3.92 -2.31 -6.74
N GLY A 7 -4.10 -1.44 -7.73
CA GLY A 7 -4.18 0.01 -7.55
C GLY A 7 -2.93 0.72 -8.05
N THR A 8 -3.03 1.34 -9.23
CA THR A 8 -1.91 2.05 -9.87
C THR A 8 -2.15 3.57 -9.86
N GLY A 9 -2.64 4.09 -8.74
CA GLY A 9 -2.69 5.53 -8.49
C GLY A 9 -1.28 6.14 -8.42
N LEU A 10 -1.17 7.40 -7.97
CA LEU A 10 0.11 8.10 -7.88
C LEU A 10 1.17 7.26 -7.13
N LEU A 11 0.90 6.88 -5.88
CA LEU A 11 1.84 6.08 -5.08
C LEU A 11 1.96 4.64 -5.58
N GLY A 12 0.85 3.97 -5.91
CA GLY A 12 0.88 2.59 -6.39
C GLY A 12 1.72 2.40 -7.64
N ARG A 13 1.66 3.36 -8.57
CA ARG A 13 2.54 3.39 -9.75
C ARG A 13 4.02 3.52 -9.37
N ALA A 14 4.37 4.46 -8.50
CA ALA A 14 5.75 4.67 -8.06
C ALA A 14 6.31 3.43 -7.32
N ILE A 15 5.49 2.79 -6.48
CA ILE A 15 5.83 1.54 -5.78
C ILE A 15 6.06 0.42 -6.79
N ALA A 16 5.17 0.25 -7.78
CA ALA A 16 5.33 -0.76 -8.83
C ALA A 16 6.64 -0.56 -9.63
N GLU A 17 6.90 0.67 -10.08
CA GLU A 17 8.13 1.03 -10.79
C GLU A 17 9.38 0.75 -9.94
N ARG A 18 9.36 1.13 -8.66
CA ARG A 18 10.46 0.89 -7.74
C ARG A 18 10.73 -0.60 -7.55
N LEU A 19 9.71 -1.39 -7.21
CA LEU A 19 9.88 -2.83 -6.99
C LEU A 19 10.37 -3.54 -8.26
N GLN A 20 9.86 -3.15 -9.43
CA GLN A 20 10.35 -3.66 -10.71
C GLN A 20 11.83 -3.32 -10.94
N SER A 21 12.25 -2.09 -10.63
CA SER A 21 13.64 -1.63 -10.83
C SER A 21 14.67 -2.37 -9.97
N VAL A 22 14.24 -2.97 -8.86
CA VAL A 22 15.12 -3.74 -7.94
C VAL A 22 14.93 -5.26 -8.09
N GLY A 23 14.34 -5.71 -9.20
CA GLY A 23 14.31 -7.12 -9.59
C GLY A 23 13.09 -7.93 -9.14
N HIS A 24 12.03 -7.28 -8.63
CA HIS A 24 10.74 -7.96 -8.46
C HIS A 24 9.98 -8.02 -9.78
N SER A 25 9.21 -9.09 -9.98
CA SER A 25 8.34 -9.23 -11.16
C SER A 25 6.93 -8.76 -10.81
N ILE A 26 6.47 -7.66 -11.41
CA ILE A 26 5.18 -7.06 -11.08
C ILE A 26 4.12 -7.39 -12.13
N THR A 27 2.94 -7.83 -11.68
CA THR A 27 1.70 -7.81 -12.48
C THR A 27 0.74 -6.82 -11.87
N ALA A 28 0.43 -5.75 -12.61
CA ALA A 28 -0.38 -4.65 -12.14
C ALA A 28 -1.83 -4.73 -12.65
N TYR A 29 -2.77 -4.37 -11.79
CA TYR A 29 -4.17 -4.16 -12.12
C TYR A 29 -4.65 -2.81 -11.59
N ASN A 30 -5.50 -2.15 -12.38
CA ASN A 30 -6.24 -1.00 -11.94
C ASN A 30 -7.60 -0.96 -12.62
N ARG A 31 -8.65 -0.62 -11.87
CA ARG A 31 -10.04 -0.50 -12.38
C ARG A 31 -10.11 0.28 -13.69
N THR A 32 -9.39 1.40 -13.74
CA THR A 32 -9.20 2.18 -14.97
C THR A 32 -7.91 1.74 -15.65
N THR A 33 -8.00 0.82 -16.61
CA THR A 33 -6.83 0.18 -17.26
C THR A 33 -5.87 1.21 -17.88
N SER A 34 -6.36 2.32 -18.44
CA SER A 34 -5.52 3.38 -19.02
C SER A 34 -4.53 3.99 -18.02
N LYS A 35 -4.84 3.98 -16.72
CA LYS A 35 -3.92 4.46 -15.67
C LYS A 35 -2.77 3.48 -15.39
N ALA A 36 -2.94 2.20 -15.72
CA ALA A 36 -1.90 1.18 -15.54
C ALA A 36 -1.02 1.01 -16.78
N ARG A 37 -1.53 1.29 -18.00
CA ARG A 37 -0.78 1.16 -19.27
C ARG A 37 0.63 1.77 -19.27
N PRO A 38 0.89 2.96 -18.68
CA PRO A 38 2.23 3.51 -18.65
C PRO A 38 3.28 2.61 -17.97
N LEU A 39 2.87 1.70 -17.07
CA LEU A 39 3.77 0.75 -16.41
C LEU A 39 4.37 -0.28 -17.38
N GLN A 40 3.71 -0.53 -18.53
CA GLN A 40 4.22 -1.47 -19.54
C GLN A 40 5.58 -1.04 -20.09
N ALA A 41 5.84 0.27 -20.16
CA ALA A 41 7.14 0.81 -20.57
C ALA A 41 8.28 0.43 -19.60
N CYS A 42 7.95 0.06 -18.36
CA CYS A 42 8.88 -0.41 -17.35
C CYS A 42 8.99 -1.95 -17.30
N GLY A 43 8.43 -2.67 -18.29
CA GLY A 43 8.40 -4.13 -18.33
C GLY A 43 7.37 -4.78 -17.40
N ILE A 44 6.46 -3.98 -16.83
CA ILE A 44 5.42 -4.48 -15.91
C ILE A 44 4.23 -5.01 -16.71
N THR A 45 3.78 -6.21 -16.38
CA THR A 45 2.59 -6.80 -17.01
C THR A 45 1.34 -6.11 -16.48
N VAL A 46 0.45 -5.66 -17.37
CA VAL A 46 -0.83 -5.05 -17.00
C VAL A 46 -1.97 -5.98 -17.41
N VAL A 47 -2.86 -6.29 -16.46
CA VAL A 47 -4.04 -7.15 -16.68
C VAL A 47 -5.33 -6.36 -16.52
N THR A 48 -6.44 -6.90 -17.04
CA THR A 48 -7.76 -6.24 -17.01
C THR A 48 -8.66 -6.76 -15.91
N ARG A 49 -8.26 -7.81 -15.19
CA ARG A 49 -8.99 -8.37 -14.05
C ARG A 49 -8.04 -8.67 -12.89
N PRO A 50 -8.42 -8.40 -11.63
CA PRO A 50 -7.53 -8.54 -10.48
C PRO A 50 -7.06 -9.98 -10.26
N GLU A 51 -7.92 -10.98 -10.43
CA GLU A 51 -7.59 -12.40 -10.26
C GLU A 51 -6.51 -12.89 -11.24
N GLN A 52 -6.36 -12.23 -12.39
CA GLN A 52 -5.28 -12.51 -13.35
C GLN A 52 -3.90 -12.07 -12.81
N ALA A 53 -3.86 -11.00 -12.00
CA ALA A 53 -2.64 -10.58 -11.33
C ALA A 53 -2.34 -11.50 -10.13
N ILE A 54 -3.36 -11.76 -9.30
CA ILE A 54 -3.21 -12.52 -8.05
C ILE A 54 -2.75 -13.96 -8.32
N SER A 55 -3.36 -14.64 -9.29
CA SER A 55 -3.07 -16.06 -9.58
C SER A 55 -1.59 -16.36 -9.82
N LYS A 56 -0.84 -15.41 -10.40
CA LYS A 56 0.58 -15.54 -10.77
C LYS A 56 1.56 -15.05 -9.71
N ALA A 57 1.08 -14.55 -8.57
CA ALA A 57 1.89 -13.85 -7.60
C ALA A 57 2.10 -14.64 -6.29
N ASP A 58 3.23 -14.41 -5.64
CA ASP A 58 3.52 -14.90 -4.29
C ASP A 58 2.82 -14.02 -3.24
N SER A 59 2.73 -12.72 -3.53
CA SER A 59 2.04 -11.73 -2.69
C SER A 59 1.21 -10.73 -3.50
N VAL A 60 0.26 -10.12 -2.80
CA VAL A 60 -0.66 -9.12 -3.34
C VAL A 60 -0.46 -7.81 -2.56
N ILE A 61 0.10 -6.79 -3.20
CA ILE A 61 0.12 -5.44 -2.65
C ILE A 61 -1.19 -4.73 -3.02
N LEU A 62 -1.87 -4.20 -2.02
CA LEU A 62 -3.01 -3.33 -2.19
C LEU A 62 -2.59 -1.87 -1.99
N MET A 63 -2.79 -1.04 -3.01
CA MET A 63 -2.62 0.40 -2.94
C MET A 63 -3.88 1.10 -3.47
N LEU A 64 -4.98 0.86 -2.77
CA LEU A 64 -6.33 1.31 -3.12
C LEU A 64 -6.77 2.47 -2.22
N ALA A 65 -7.83 3.17 -2.66
CA ALA A 65 -8.27 4.43 -2.04
C ALA A 65 -8.90 4.23 -0.67
N ASP A 66 -9.72 3.20 -0.51
CA ASP A 66 -10.54 2.94 0.66
C ASP A 66 -11.02 1.48 0.69
N MET A 67 -11.74 1.10 1.75
CA MET A 67 -12.30 -0.24 1.91
C MET A 67 -13.33 -0.61 0.84
N ALA A 68 -14.11 0.35 0.31
CA ALA A 68 -15.06 0.07 -0.75
C ALA A 68 -14.34 -0.35 -2.06
N ALA A 69 -13.23 0.30 -2.39
CA ALA A 69 -12.37 -0.08 -3.50
C ALA A 69 -11.73 -1.46 -3.26
N ILE A 70 -11.31 -1.78 -2.03
CA ILE A 70 -10.77 -3.10 -1.70
C ILE A 70 -11.85 -4.18 -1.88
N ARG A 71 -13.07 -3.97 -1.37
CA ARG A 71 -14.19 -4.91 -1.53
C ARG A 71 -14.48 -5.21 -3.00
N ALA A 72 -14.54 -4.15 -3.83
CA ALA A 72 -14.82 -4.29 -5.26
C ALA A 72 -13.72 -5.00 -6.06
N VAL A 73 -12.49 -5.08 -5.54
CA VAL A 73 -11.33 -5.61 -6.26
C VAL A 73 -10.87 -6.95 -5.70
N LEU A 74 -10.67 -7.05 -4.40
CA LEU A 74 -10.08 -8.20 -3.73
C LEU A 74 -11.12 -9.17 -3.17
N LEU A 75 -12.23 -8.66 -2.65
CA LEU A 75 -13.22 -9.47 -1.92
C LEU A 75 -14.36 -9.97 -2.83
N THR A 76 -14.07 -10.07 -4.13
CA THR A 76 -14.97 -10.72 -5.09
C THR A 76 -14.76 -12.23 -5.05
N PRO A 77 -15.77 -13.05 -5.38
CA PRO A 77 -15.60 -14.50 -5.44
C PRO A 77 -14.44 -14.97 -6.32
N ALA A 78 -14.22 -14.29 -7.46
CA ALA A 78 -13.12 -14.60 -8.38
C ALA A 78 -11.75 -14.32 -7.77
N SER A 79 -11.57 -13.16 -7.12
CA SER A 79 -10.32 -12.80 -6.47
C SER A 79 -10.05 -13.68 -5.25
N LEU A 80 -11.04 -13.88 -4.38
CA LEU A 80 -10.92 -14.71 -3.17
C LEU A 80 -10.52 -16.15 -3.48
N ALA A 81 -11.05 -16.74 -4.57
CA ALA A 81 -10.69 -18.09 -5.01
C ALA A 81 -9.19 -18.24 -5.35
N THR A 82 -8.49 -17.14 -5.59
CA THR A 82 -7.06 -17.13 -5.95
C THR A 82 -6.12 -16.82 -4.78
N LEU A 83 -6.62 -16.55 -3.56
CA LEU A 83 -5.80 -16.09 -2.44
C LEU A 83 -5.16 -17.18 -1.59
N ARG A 84 -5.59 -18.45 -1.72
CA ARG A 84 -5.06 -19.54 -0.90
C ARG A 84 -3.54 -19.65 -1.04
N GLY A 85 -2.84 -19.63 0.10
CA GLY A 85 -1.38 -19.72 0.17
C GLY A 85 -0.63 -18.44 -0.23
N LYS A 86 -1.34 -17.32 -0.47
CA LYS A 86 -0.74 -16.02 -0.83
C LYS A 86 -0.85 -15.05 0.35
N THR A 87 0.10 -14.12 0.45
CA THR A 87 0.01 -13.02 1.43
C THR A 87 -0.51 -11.75 0.78
N VAL A 88 -1.55 -11.16 1.36
CA VAL A 88 -2.04 -9.82 1.03
C VAL A 88 -1.34 -8.82 1.96
N ILE A 89 -0.74 -7.79 1.36
CA ILE A 89 -0.03 -6.71 2.03
C ILE A 89 -0.80 -5.41 1.75
N GLN A 90 -1.55 -4.94 2.75
CA GLN A 90 -2.36 -3.73 2.63
C GLN A 90 -1.54 -2.47 2.90
N MET A 91 -1.19 -1.72 1.86
CA MET A 91 -0.43 -0.46 1.97
C MET A 91 -1.30 0.79 1.86
N GLY A 92 -2.55 0.63 1.40
CA GLY A 92 -3.54 1.70 1.38
C GLY A 92 -3.89 2.20 2.79
N THR A 93 -4.35 3.44 2.88
CA THR A 93 -4.82 4.00 4.17
C THR A 93 -6.29 3.61 4.37
N ILE A 94 -6.55 2.85 5.43
CA ILE A 94 -7.89 2.40 5.85
C ILE A 94 -8.00 2.49 7.38
N ALA A 95 -9.21 2.31 7.91
CA ALA A 95 -9.43 2.25 9.35
C ALA A 95 -8.83 0.98 9.98
N GLN A 96 -8.56 1.05 11.28
CA GLN A 96 -8.05 -0.09 12.06
C GLN A 96 -9.01 -1.27 11.98
N GLU A 97 -10.30 -1.03 12.15
CA GLU A 97 -11.36 -2.04 12.13
C GLU A 97 -11.48 -2.69 10.75
N GLU A 98 -11.32 -1.90 9.68
CA GLU A 98 -11.33 -2.40 8.30
C GLU A 98 -10.17 -3.36 8.04
N SER A 99 -8.98 -3.06 8.59
CA SER A 99 -7.81 -3.93 8.47
C SER A 99 -8.01 -5.28 9.20
N LEU A 100 -8.63 -5.26 10.38
CA LEU A 100 -8.98 -6.48 11.12
C LEU A 100 -10.03 -7.33 10.38
N ILE A 101 -11.02 -6.68 9.76
CA ILE A 101 -12.00 -7.36 8.91
C ILE A 101 -11.33 -8.03 7.71
N LEU A 102 -10.41 -7.32 7.03
CA LEU A 102 -9.67 -7.88 5.90
C LEU A 102 -8.84 -9.09 6.31
N GLN A 103 -8.16 -9.02 7.46
CA GLN A 103 -7.42 -10.16 8.00
C GLN A 103 -8.32 -11.40 8.10
N ALA A 104 -9.46 -11.26 8.77
CA ALA A 104 -10.39 -12.38 8.97
C ALA A 104 -10.95 -12.92 7.64
N GLU A 105 -11.38 -12.06 6.71
CA GLU A 105 -11.91 -12.48 5.41
C GLU A 105 -10.84 -13.21 4.55
N ILE A 106 -9.58 -12.79 4.62
CA ILE A 106 -8.48 -13.39 3.86
C ILE A 106 -8.02 -14.72 4.48
N GLU A 107 -7.96 -14.82 5.79
CA GLU A 107 -7.60 -16.05 6.50
C GLU A 107 -8.66 -17.14 6.30
N GLN A 108 -9.95 -16.78 6.23
CA GLN A 108 -11.05 -17.72 5.95
C GLN A 108 -10.89 -18.47 4.61
N VAL A 109 -10.26 -17.85 3.61
CA VAL A 109 -10.00 -18.48 2.31
C VAL A 109 -8.61 -19.12 2.21
N GLY A 110 -7.89 -19.18 3.33
CA GLY A 110 -6.55 -19.77 3.44
C GLY A 110 -5.43 -18.87 2.89
N GLY A 111 -5.66 -17.57 2.79
CA GLY A 111 -4.61 -16.58 2.57
C GLY A 111 -3.98 -16.12 3.88
N SER A 112 -2.96 -15.27 3.77
CA SER A 112 -2.37 -14.55 4.90
C SER A 112 -2.49 -13.05 4.69
N TYR A 113 -2.52 -12.28 5.78
CA TYR A 113 -2.66 -10.84 5.73
C TYR A 113 -1.67 -10.13 6.65
N CYS A 114 -1.08 -9.05 6.15
CA CYS A 114 -0.46 -8.02 6.98
C CYS A 114 -0.73 -6.64 6.38
N GLU A 115 -0.61 -5.61 7.20
CA GLU A 115 -0.71 -4.22 6.77
C GLU A 115 0.68 -3.58 6.74
N ALA A 116 0.90 -2.70 5.78
CA ALA A 116 2.16 -1.96 5.63
C ALA A 116 1.91 -0.52 5.15
N PRO A 117 1.04 0.27 5.82
CA PRO A 117 0.80 1.65 5.41
C PRO A 117 2.10 2.48 5.41
N VAL A 118 2.12 3.49 4.54
CA VAL A 118 3.32 4.28 4.28
C VAL A 118 3.12 5.77 4.54
N LEU A 119 4.20 6.45 4.93
CA LEU A 119 4.32 7.91 4.87
C LEU A 119 5.44 8.28 3.89
N GLY A 120 5.23 9.39 3.18
CA GLY A 120 6.14 9.89 2.16
C GLY A 120 5.42 10.22 0.85
N SER A 121 6.16 10.91 -0.01
CA SER A 121 5.79 11.42 -1.32
C SER A 121 6.19 10.45 -2.43
N LEU A 122 5.87 10.85 -3.68
CA LEU A 122 6.30 10.13 -4.88
C LEU A 122 7.82 10.02 -5.00
N THR A 123 8.55 11.04 -4.53
CA THR A 123 10.01 11.06 -4.57
C THR A 123 10.56 9.97 -3.66
N GLU A 124 10.05 9.86 -2.43
CA GLU A 124 10.47 8.82 -1.48
C GLU A 124 10.07 7.42 -1.95
N ALA A 125 8.89 7.27 -2.56
CA ALA A 125 8.47 6.00 -3.16
C ALA A 125 9.44 5.51 -4.24
N LYS A 126 9.84 6.39 -5.16
CA LYS A 126 10.80 6.08 -6.23
C LYS A 126 12.21 5.82 -5.69
N ALA A 127 12.60 6.53 -4.64
CA ALA A 127 13.90 6.37 -4.00
C ALA A 127 14.00 5.14 -3.08
N GLY A 128 12.86 4.52 -2.73
CA GLY A 128 12.83 3.43 -1.74
C GLY A 128 13.12 3.93 -0.32
N THR A 129 12.63 5.13 0.01
CA THR A 129 12.86 5.79 1.29
C THR A 129 11.56 6.19 1.98
N LEU A 130 10.45 5.53 1.66
CA LEU A 130 9.19 5.70 2.38
C LEU A 130 9.37 5.29 3.84
N PHE A 131 8.58 5.88 4.72
CA PHE A 131 8.42 5.35 6.05
C PHE A 131 7.34 4.27 6.04
N VAL A 132 7.77 3.01 6.03
CA VAL A 132 6.90 1.83 6.00
C VAL A 132 6.66 1.35 7.43
N MET A 133 5.40 1.38 7.86
CA MET A 133 4.92 0.91 9.16
C MET A 133 4.21 -0.41 8.95
N VAL A 134 4.68 -1.49 9.57
CA VAL A 134 4.14 -2.84 9.37
C VAL A 134 3.31 -3.26 10.58
N GLY A 135 2.11 -3.76 10.33
CA GLY A 135 1.25 -4.43 11.30
C GLY A 135 1.11 -5.90 10.91
N GLY A 136 1.58 -6.80 11.77
CA GLY A 136 1.65 -8.25 11.52
C GLY A 136 2.42 -8.97 12.62
N THR A 137 2.69 -10.26 12.41
CA THR A 137 3.56 -11.03 13.32
C THR A 137 5.03 -10.75 13.04
N GLU A 138 5.92 -11.12 13.99
CA GLU A 138 7.36 -11.05 13.79
C GLU A 138 7.82 -11.91 12.61
N ASP A 139 7.23 -13.11 12.45
CA ASP A 139 7.53 -14.01 11.34
C ASP A 139 7.13 -13.41 9.99
N GLN A 140 5.92 -12.81 9.91
CA GLN A 140 5.48 -12.11 8.70
C GLN A 140 6.41 -10.93 8.38
N PHE A 141 6.81 -10.16 9.40
CA PHE A 141 7.73 -9.05 9.22
C PHE A 141 9.09 -9.54 8.70
N ALA A 142 9.65 -10.59 9.28
CA ALA A 142 10.91 -11.19 8.85
C ALA A 142 10.82 -11.75 7.41
N GLN A 143 9.74 -12.46 7.08
CA GLN A 143 9.48 -13.02 5.76
C GLN A 143 9.45 -11.93 4.67
N TRP A 144 8.76 -10.82 4.94
CA TRP A 144 8.54 -9.74 3.96
C TRP A 144 9.54 -8.57 4.09
N LEU A 145 10.51 -8.67 5.01
CA LEU A 145 11.53 -7.65 5.23
C LEU A 145 12.29 -7.24 3.95
N PRO A 146 12.67 -8.15 3.02
CA PRO A 146 13.32 -7.76 1.77
C PRO A 146 12.45 -6.84 0.90
N LEU A 147 11.13 -7.10 0.84
CA LEU A 147 10.17 -6.26 0.11
C LEU A 147 10.04 -4.89 0.79
N PHE A 148 9.95 -4.85 2.12
CA PHE A 148 9.83 -3.58 2.84
C PHE A 148 11.12 -2.75 2.74
N ARG A 149 12.31 -3.36 2.73
CA ARG A 149 13.60 -2.69 2.51
C ARG A 149 13.78 -2.13 1.10
N ALA A 150 13.08 -2.68 0.10
CA ALA A 150 13.06 -2.10 -1.23
C ALA A 150 12.34 -0.74 -1.28
N LEU A 151 11.40 -0.52 -0.34
CA LEU A 151 10.54 0.66 -0.26
C LEU A 151 10.92 1.63 0.87
N SER A 152 11.64 1.16 1.88
CA SER A 152 12.03 1.92 3.06
C SER A 152 13.48 1.68 3.43
N ARG A 153 14.17 2.75 3.88
CA ARG A 153 15.49 2.61 4.51
C ARG A 153 15.43 1.83 5.80
N GLU A 154 14.35 1.99 6.57
CA GLU A 154 14.19 1.36 7.88
C GLU A 154 12.71 1.04 8.12
N PRO A 155 12.20 -0.08 7.58
CA PRO A 155 10.83 -0.51 7.85
C PRO A 155 10.70 -0.89 9.32
N ARG A 156 9.56 -0.55 9.93
CA ARG A 156 9.31 -0.76 11.36
C ARG A 156 8.10 -1.66 11.56
N LEU A 157 8.26 -2.74 12.32
CA LEU A 157 7.15 -3.49 12.88
C LEU A 157 6.55 -2.67 14.03
N VAL A 158 5.30 -2.27 13.90
CA VAL A 158 4.58 -1.44 14.89
C VAL A 158 3.82 -2.31 15.89
N GLY A 159 3.49 -3.54 15.52
CA GLY A 159 2.75 -4.50 16.35
C GLY A 159 1.88 -5.42 15.49
N PRO A 160 0.88 -6.08 16.08
CA PRO A 160 -0.08 -6.89 15.32
C PRO A 160 -0.93 -6.04 14.37
N VAL A 161 -1.65 -6.71 13.47
CA VAL A 161 -2.60 -6.08 12.53
C VAL A 161 -3.54 -5.11 13.26
N GLY A 162 -3.78 -3.97 12.63
CA GLY A 162 -4.55 -2.84 13.14
C GLY A 162 -3.69 -1.75 13.78
N LYS A 163 -2.51 -2.08 14.31
CA LYS A 163 -1.63 -1.09 14.96
C LYS A 163 -1.00 -0.11 13.98
N ALA A 164 -0.56 -0.58 12.80
CA ALA A 164 0.02 0.29 11.79
C ALA A 164 -1.06 1.14 11.11
N ALA A 165 -2.27 0.61 10.89
CA ALA A 165 -3.40 1.40 10.41
C ALA A 165 -3.77 2.54 11.38
N ALA A 166 -3.89 2.23 12.68
CA ALA A 166 -4.14 3.23 13.71
C ALA A 166 -3.04 4.30 13.77
N MET A 167 -1.76 3.88 13.76
CA MET A 167 -0.61 4.79 13.73
C MET A 167 -0.64 5.68 12.48
N LYS A 168 -0.94 5.11 11.30
CA LYS A 168 -1.03 5.85 10.05
C LYS A 168 -2.10 6.94 10.11
N LEU A 169 -3.28 6.63 10.64
CA LEU A 169 -4.36 7.62 10.78
C LEU A 169 -3.99 8.73 11.76
N ALA A 170 -3.39 8.38 12.91
CA ALA A 170 -2.92 9.37 13.88
C ALA A 170 -1.88 10.32 13.27
N LEU A 171 -0.90 9.79 12.52
CA LEU A 171 0.13 10.61 11.87
C LEU A 171 -0.45 11.49 10.75
N ASN A 172 -1.38 10.98 9.95
CA ASN A 172 -2.05 11.79 8.94
C ASN A 172 -2.89 12.91 9.56
N GLN A 173 -3.57 12.65 10.68
CA GLN A 173 -4.33 13.66 11.42
C GLN A 173 -3.39 14.74 11.98
N LEU A 174 -2.25 14.36 12.54
CA LEU A 174 -1.23 15.29 13.03
C LEU A 174 -0.73 16.19 11.90
N ILE A 175 -0.34 15.61 10.75
CA ILE A 175 0.12 16.38 9.59
C ILE A 175 -0.94 17.40 9.15
N ALA A 176 -2.22 17.02 9.09
CA ALA A 176 -3.29 17.93 8.70
C ALA A 176 -3.46 19.08 9.71
N ALA A 177 -3.33 18.80 11.01
CA ALA A 177 -3.41 19.80 12.05
C ALA A 177 -2.23 20.79 11.99
N GLU A 178 -1.00 20.29 11.80
CA GLU A 178 0.20 21.11 11.66
C GLU A 178 0.13 22.03 10.44
N ILE A 179 -0.30 21.52 9.28
CA ILE A 179 -0.48 22.33 8.07
C ILE A 179 -1.49 23.46 8.31
N SER A 180 -2.61 23.14 8.98
CA SER A 180 -3.66 24.11 9.26
C SER A 180 -3.18 25.20 10.21
N ALA A 181 -2.51 24.81 11.31
CA ALA A 181 -1.94 25.74 12.27
C ALA A 181 -0.88 26.64 11.62
N PHE A 182 0.03 26.05 10.85
CA PHE A 182 1.06 26.77 10.12
C PHE A 182 0.45 27.80 9.15
N ALA A 183 -0.55 27.41 8.36
CA ALA A 183 -1.20 28.30 7.41
C ALA A 183 -1.86 29.51 8.10
N LEU A 184 -2.51 29.30 9.25
CA LEU A 184 -3.12 30.38 10.04
C LEU A 184 -2.06 31.33 10.60
N SER A 185 -0.97 30.81 11.17
CA SER A 185 0.14 31.63 11.66
C SER A 185 0.81 32.41 10.53
N LEU A 186 1.06 31.78 9.38
CA LEU A 186 1.61 32.44 8.20
C LEU A 186 0.72 33.59 7.72
N GLY A 187 -0.60 33.39 7.70
CA GLY A 187 -1.55 34.43 7.33
C GLY A 187 -1.52 35.65 8.27
N LEU A 188 -1.27 35.45 9.57
CA LEU A 188 -1.10 36.56 10.52
C LEU A 188 0.19 37.34 10.25
N VAL A 189 1.30 36.64 10.01
CA VAL A 189 2.60 37.24 9.67
C VAL A 189 2.50 38.06 8.38
N GLN A 190 1.89 37.50 7.33
CA GLN A 190 1.70 38.18 6.06
C GLN A 190 0.81 39.43 6.18
N ARG A 191 -0.27 39.38 6.97
CA ARG A 191 -1.13 40.56 7.22
C ARG A 191 -0.41 41.67 7.98
N ALA A 192 0.59 41.33 8.79
CA ALA A 192 1.45 42.30 9.46
C ALA A 192 2.52 42.90 8.53
N GLY A 193 2.57 42.50 7.25
CA GLY A 193 3.55 42.99 6.27
C GLY A 193 4.95 42.41 6.45
N ILE A 194 5.06 41.30 7.20
CA ILE A 194 6.33 40.61 7.42
C ILE A 194 6.52 39.61 6.26
N PRO A 195 7.68 39.65 5.56
CA PRO A 195 7.96 38.79 4.41
C PRO A 195 8.08 37.30 4.78
#